data_AF-A0A3M1LMT2-F1
#
_entry.id   AF-A0A3M1LMT2-F1
#
_cell.length_a   1.000
_cell.length_b   1.000
_cell.length_c   1.000
_cell.angle_alpha   90.00
_cell.angle_beta   90.00
_cell.angle_gamma   90.00
#
_symmetry.space_group_name_H-M   'P 1'
#
loop_
_entity.id
_entity.type
_entity.pdbx_description
1 polymer ?
#
loop_
_entity_poly.entity_id
_entity_poly.type
_entity_poly.pdbx_seq_one_letter_code
_entity_poly.pdbx_strand_id
1 'polypeptide(L)'
;MKANKVVIALLAIAVLGTAATVSTFSTITTAQMAHESHDSETILLDYQRLRPNQFLMLYDTTPMPITSGHVAINVDCNDEGVAPVELAIGVAPEMEFIKLNMKNMIHHMSEHGKMCLYHLDLPPEKGMEITDIALINNSDKWVRLGPEASMTIHVHSLGEPIEEHEEHGSMNMGGM
;
A
#
# COMPACT_ATOMS: atom_id res chain seq x y z
N MET A 1 10.52 -92.96 36.21
CA MET A 1 9.17 -92.71 36.79
C MET A 1 9.27 -91.46 37.64
N LYS A 2 8.56 -90.34 37.48
CA LYS A 2 7.42 -89.92 36.66
C LYS A 2 7.77 -88.54 36.08
N ALA A 3 7.39 -88.32 34.82
CA ALA A 3 7.35 -86.99 34.22
C ALA A 3 6.27 -86.16 34.91
N ASN A 4 6.55 -84.88 35.17
CA ASN A 4 5.49 -83.90 35.31
C ASN A 4 5.77 -82.73 34.37
N LYS A 5 4.76 -82.45 33.55
CA LYS A 5 4.79 -81.61 32.36
C LYS A 5 4.40 -80.18 32.75
N VAL A 6 5.11 -79.21 32.15
CA VAL A 6 4.57 -77.96 31.56
C VAL A 6 4.05 -76.95 32.62
N VAL A 7 4.44 -75.68 32.65
CA VAL A 7 4.22 -74.63 31.65
C VAL A 7 5.33 -73.58 31.80
N ILE A 8 6.09 -73.35 30.73
CA ILE A 8 6.93 -72.15 30.60
C ILE A 8 5.98 -71.03 30.20
N ALA A 9 5.73 -70.08 31.11
CA ALA A 9 4.93 -68.91 30.83
C ALA A 9 5.70 -68.00 29.86
N LEU A 10 5.40 -68.11 28.58
CA LEU A 10 5.69 -67.10 27.57
C LEU A 10 4.93 -65.83 27.97
N LEU A 11 5.64 -64.84 28.51
CA LEU A 11 5.13 -63.47 28.59
C LEU A 11 4.99 -62.95 27.16
N ALA A 12 3.82 -63.16 26.57
CA ALA A 12 3.35 -62.40 25.44
C ALA A 12 3.16 -60.96 25.91
N ILE A 13 4.11 -60.08 25.60
CA ILE A 13 3.84 -58.65 25.62
C ILE A 13 2.85 -58.43 24.46
N ALA A 14 1.57 -58.33 24.81
CA ALA A 14 0.56 -57.84 23.89
C ALA A 14 0.97 -56.42 23.49
N VAL A 15 1.51 -56.28 22.28
CA VAL A 15 1.56 -55.00 21.57
C VAL A 15 0.11 -54.65 21.26
N LEU A 16 -0.59 -54.13 22.26
CA LEU A 16 -1.79 -53.34 22.05
C LEU A 16 -1.28 -52.06 21.40
N GLY A 17 -1.28 -52.07 20.06
CA GLY A 17 -1.05 -50.90 19.24
C GLY A 17 -2.09 -49.85 19.59
N THR A 18 -1.76 -48.97 20.53
CA THR A 18 -2.21 -47.60 20.43
C THR A 18 -1.50 -47.06 19.20
N ALA A 19 -2.21 -47.02 18.08
CA ALA A 19 -1.85 -46.15 16.98
C ALA A 19 -1.90 -44.72 17.54
N ALA A 20 -0.82 -44.28 18.18
CA ALA A 20 -0.55 -42.88 18.39
C ALA A 20 -0.30 -42.33 16.99
N THR A 21 -1.38 -41.99 16.29
CA THR A 21 -1.30 -41.04 15.18
C THR A 21 -0.88 -39.72 15.81
N VAL A 22 0.43 -39.55 15.98
CA VAL A 22 1.02 -38.23 16.19
C VAL A 22 0.76 -37.51 14.88
N SER A 23 -0.40 -36.89 14.78
CA SER A 23 -0.70 -35.91 13.74
C SER A 23 0.26 -34.77 13.99
N THR A 24 1.40 -34.79 13.30
CA THR A 24 2.28 -33.62 13.21
C THR A 24 1.46 -32.55 12.53
N PHE A 25 0.80 -31.69 13.31
CA PHE A 25 0.29 -30.43 12.82
C PHE A 25 1.52 -29.64 12.38
N SER A 26 1.81 -29.69 11.08
CA SER A 26 2.72 -28.74 10.47
C SER A 26 2.00 -27.41 10.54
N THR A 27 2.45 -26.51 11.41
CA THR A 27 2.10 -25.11 11.28
C THR A 27 2.72 -24.69 9.95
N ILE A 28 1.92 -24.64 8.89
CA ILE A 28 2.30 -23.93 7.68
C ILE A 28 2.35 -22.48 8.11
N THR A 29 3.55 -22.00 8.46
CA THR A 29 3.81 -20.58 8.47
C THR A 29 3.70 -20.17 7.00
N THR A 30 2.54 -19.66 6.59
CA THR A 30 2.50 -18.76 5.44
C THR A 30 3.42 -17.61 5.79
N ALA A 31 4.65 -17.66 5.29
CA ALA A 31 5.40 -16.43 5.10
C ALA A 31 4.53 -15.61 4.16
N GLN A 32 3.81 -14.64 4.72
CA GLN A 32 3.08 -13.65 3.95
C GLN A 32 4.14 -12.87 3.18
N MET A 33 4.40 -13.33 1.96
CA MET A 33 5.31 -12.64 1.06
C MET A 33 4.57 -11.37 0.70
N ALA A 34 5.05 -10.23 1.20
CA ALA A 34 4.73 -8.96 0.58
C ALA A 34 4.88 -9.17 -0.94
N HIS A 35 3.82 -8.91 -1.69
CA HIS A 35 3.89 -9.06 -3.13
C HIS A 35 4.86 -8.00 -3.63
N GLU A 36 6.06 -8.43 -4.00
CA GLU A 36 7.10 -7.58 -4.55
C GLU A 36 6.68 -7.17 -5.97
N SER A 37 5.82 -6.16 -6.01
CA SER A 37 5.29 -5.56 -7.23
C SER A 37 6.09 -4.31 -7.51
N HIS A 38 7.01 -4.41 -8.47
CA HIS A 38 7.77 -3.27 -8.98
C HIS A 38 6.98 -2.66 -10.13
N ASP A 39 6.37 -1.51 -9.88
CA ASP A 39 5.68 -0.73 -10.90
C ASP A 39 6.19 0.71 -10.90
N SER A 40 6.25 1.32 -12.08
CA SER A 40 6.68 2.70 -12.20
C SER A 40 6.02 3.39 -13.36
N GLU A 41 5.54 4.61 -13.10
CA GLU A 41 4.90 5.45 -14.10
C GLU A 41 5.57 6.81 -14.12
N THR A 42 5.80 7.34 -15.32
CA THR A 42 6.19 8.74 -15.52
C THR A 42 5.08 9.46 -16.28
N ILE A 43 4.46 10.42 -15.61
CA ILE A 43 3.39 11.25 -16.16
C ILE A 43 3.99 12.58 -16.59
N LEU A 44 3.78 12.93 -17.86
CA LEU A 44 4.03 14.28 -18.37
C LEU A 44 2.85 15.18 -17.99
N LEU A 45 3.14 16.28 -17.31
CA LEU A 45 2.16 17.24 -16.82
C LEU A 45 2.28 18.59 -17.55
N ASP A 46 2.95 18.58 -18.70
CA ASP A 46 3.31 19.78 -19.43
C ASP A 46 2.05 20.59 -19.80
N TYR A 47 2.06 21.86 -19.40
CA TYR A 47 0.96 22.79 -19.67
C TYR A 47 -0.41 22.41 -19.11
N GLN A 48 -0.48 21.40 -18.23
CA GLN A 48 -1.73 20.95 -17.64
C GLN A 48 -2.40 22.10 -16.87
N ARG A 49 -3.71 22.23 -17.07
CA ARG A 49 -4.53 23.29 -16.45
C ARG A 49 -5.47 22.68 -15.44
N LEU A 50 -5.33 23.09 -14.19
CA LEU A 50 -6.16 22.62 -13.08
C LEU A 50 -7.06 23.76 -12.62
N ARG A 51 -8.37 23.52 -12.65
CA ARG A 51 -9.37 24.39 -12.01
C ARG A 51 -9.19 24.40 -10.49
N PRO A 52 -9.74 25.41 -9.79
CA PRO A 52 -9.92 25.33 -8.35
C PRO A 52 -10.57 24.01 -7.95
N ASN A 53 -9.99 23.32 -6.96
CA ASN A 53 -10.41 22.02 -6.42
C ASN A 53 -10.43 20.86 -7.43
N GLN A 54 -9.75 20.99 -8.57
CA GLN A 54 -9.63 19.90 -9.52
C GLN A 54 -8.51 18.95 -9.11
N PHE A 55 -8.83 17.66 -9.15
CA PHE A 55 -7.88 16.56 -9.05
C PHE A 55 -7.50 16.06 -10.45
N LEU A 56 -6.26 15.62 -10.56
CA LEU A 56 -5.80 14.71 -11.59
C LEU A 56 -5.42 13.42 -10.89
N MET A 57 -6.23 12.36 -11.07
CA MET A 57 -5.86 11.02 -10.59
C MET A 57 -4.68 10.53 -11.42
N LEU A 58 -3.64 10.04 -10.74
CA LEU A 58 -2.39 9.65 -11.37
C LEU A 58 -2.07 8.18 -11.17
N TYR A 59 -2.51 7.57 -10.07
CA TYR A 59 -2.21 6.18 -9.77
C TYR A 59 -3.24 5.61 -8.80
N ASP A 60 -3.64 4.36 -9.03
CA ASP A 60 -4.64 3.66 -8.24
C ASP A 60 -4.27 2.17 -8.17
N THR A 61 -4.10 1.68 -6.95
CA THR A 61 -3.77 0.29 -6.63
C THR A 61 -4.87 -0.41 -5.85
N THR A 62 -6.01 0.25 -5.64
CA THR A 62 -7.13 -0.26 -4.86
C THR A 62 -7.49 -1.69 -5.30
N PRO A 63 -7.66 -2.64 -4.35
CA PRO A 63 -7.67 -2.47 -2.89
C PRO A 63 -6.30 -2.63 -2.21
N MET A 64 -5.20 -2.70 -2.97
CA MET A 64 -3.88 -3.07 -2.47
C MET A 64 -3.08 -1.84 -2.02
N PRO A 65 -2.78 -1.65 -0.73
CA PRO A 65 -2.06 -0.48 -0.27
C PRO A 65 -0.57 -0.53 -0.65
N ILE A 66 0.00 0.61 -0.98
CA ILE A 66 1.43 0.79 -1.20
C ILE A 66 2.16 0.69 0.15
N THR A 67 3.00 -0.32 0.29
CA THR A 67 3.80 -0.54 1.51
C THR A 67 5.22 0.00 1.39
N SER A 68 5.72 0.16 0.17
CA SER A 68 6.99 0.81 -0.12
C SER A 68 6.97 1.41 -1.52
N GLY A 69 7.42 2.65 -1.62
CA GLY A 69 7.56 3.37 -2.88
C GLY A 69 8.04 4.80 -2.64
N HIS A 70 8.09 5.59 -3.71
CA HIS A 70 8.28 7.03 -3.64
C HIS A 70 7.69 7.73 -4.86
N VAL A 71 7.47 9.03 -4.70
CA VAL A 71 7.05 9.93 -5.77
C VAL A 71 8.09 11.03 -5.92
N ALA A 72 8.46 11.31 -7.18
CA ALA A 72 9.24 12.48 -7.56
C ALA A 72 8.39 13.41 -8.42
N ILE A 73 8.30 14.68 -8.05
CA ILE A 73 7.45 15.67 -8.72
C ILE A 73 8.31 16.86 -9.12
N ASN A 74 8.43 17.11 -10.43
CA ASN A 74 9.08 18.31 -10.97
C ASN A 74 8.00 19.27 -11.46
N VAL A 75 7.77 20.38 -10.77
CA VAL A 75 6.72 21.36 -11.10
C VAL A 75 7.18 22.78 -10.77
N ASP A 76 6.44 23.78 -11.24
CA ASP A 76 6.73 25.17 -10.93
C ASP A 76 6.69 25.43 -9.42
N CYS A 77 7.54 26.34 -8.94
CA CYS A 77 7.57 26.75 -7.54
C CYS A 77 7.87 28.24 -7.41
N ASN A 78 7.42 28.86 -6.32
CA ASN A 78 7.74 30.26 -6.01
C ASN A 78 9.17 30.39 -5.44
N ASP A 79 9.57 31.64 -5.13
CA ASP A 79 10.90 31.93 -4.55
C ASP A 79 11.12 31.27 -3.17
N GLU A 80 10.03 30.89 -2.49
CA GLU A 80 10.03 30.17 -1.20
C GLU A 80 10.07 28.65 -1.38
N GLY A 81 10.16 28.15 -2.62
CA GLY A 81 10.19 26.73 -2.95
C GLY A 81 8.85 26.03 -2.78
N VAL A 82 7.74 26.76 -2.81
CA VAL A 82 6.37 26.22 -2.65
C VAL A 82 5.71 26.07 -4.02
N ALA A 83 5.18 24.88 -4.31
CA ALA A 83 4.46 24.62 -5.56
C ALA A 83 3.02 25.16 -5.52
N PRO A 84 2.40 25.47 -6.68
CA PRO A 84 1.00 25.90 -6.77
C PRO A 84 0.00 24.74 -6.68
N VAL A 85 0.48 23.50 -6.53
CA VAL A 85 -0.30 22.27 -6.42
C VAL A 85 0.13 21.48 -5.19
N GLU A 86 -0.74 20.60 -4.71
CA GLU A 86 -0.49 19.70 -3.60
C GLU A 86 -0.60 18.25 -4.09
N LEU A 87 0.12 17.35 -3.43
CA LEU A 87 -0.02 15.91 -3.65
C LEU A 87 -1.16 15.40 -2.76
N ALA A 88 -2.14 14.72 -3.34
CA ALA A 88 -3.20 14.04 -2.62
C ALA A 88 -2.90 12.54 -2.58
N ILE A 89 -2.84 11.94 -1.39
CA ILE A 89 -2.61 10.51 -1.19
C ILE A 89 -3.57 9.95 -0.15
N GLY A 90 -3.92 8.67 -0.25
CA GLY A 90 -4.75 8.00 0.74
C GLY A 90 -5.52 6.84 0.14
N VAL A 91 -6.65 6.52 0.74
CA VAL A 91 -7.62 5.55 0.22
C VAL A 91 -8.88 6.33 -0.09
N ALA A 92 -9.28 6.41 -1.35
CA ALA A 92 -10.44 7.23 -1.71
C ALA A 92 -11.72 6.71 -1.00
N PRO A 93 -12.58 7.61 -0.46
CA PRO A 93 -12.54 9.07 -0.58
C PRO A 93 -11.69 9.81 0.48
N GLU A 94 -11.13 9.13 1.48
CA GLU A 94 -10.29 9.70 2.53
C GLU A 94 -8.85 9.99 2.05
N MET A 95 -8.65 11.20 1.52
CA MET A 95 -7.35 11.66 1.01
C MET A 95 -6.70 12.70 1.94
N GLU A 96 -5.39 12.59 2.16
CA GLU A 96 -4.55 13.61 2.77
C GLU A 96 -3.86 14.48 1.70
N PHE A 97 -3.76 15.79 1.96
CA PHE A 97 -3.10 16.74 1.07
C PHE A 97 -1.74 17.17 1.61
N ILE A 98 -0.70 16.80 0.89
CA ILE A 98 0.68 17.13 1.21
C ILE A 98 1.12 18.34 0.38
N LYS A 99 1.50 19.39 1.09
CA LYS A 99 2.11 20.59 0.51
C LYS A 99 3.51 20.27 -0.03
N LEU A 100 3.75 20.63 -1.28
CA LEU A 100 5.07 20.57 -1.90
C LEU A 100 5.83 21.85 -1.55
N ASN A 101 6.84 21.72 -0.69
CA ASN A 101 7.58 22.84 -0.12
C ASN A 101 9.01 22.41 0.28
N MET A 102 9.74 23.30 0.94
CA MET A 102 11.12 23.07 1.39
C MET A 102 11.34 21.76 2.19
N LYS A 103 10.31 21.18 2.82
CA LYS A 103 10.46 19.93 3.60
C LYS A 103 10.66 18.69 2.74
N ASN A 104 10.07 18.66 1.56
CA ASN A 104 10.11 17.52 0.63
C ASN A 104 10.83 17.87 -0.68
N MET A 105 11.56 18.98 -0.71
CA MET A 105 12.27 19.43 -1.90
C MET A 105 13.71 18.92 -1.94
N ILE A 106 14.18 18.53 -3.13
CA ILE A 106 15.59 18.22 -3.39
C ILE A 106 16.32 19.50 -3.79
N HIS A 107 16.86 20.23 -2.79
CA HIS A 107 17.41 21.58 -2.99
C HIS A 107 18.43 21.73 -4.13
N HIS A 108 19.33 20.76 -4.31
CA HIS A 108 20.41 20.85 -5.30
C HIS A 108 19.95 20.57 -6.74
N MET A 109 18.72 20.11 -6.93
CA MET A 109 18.10 19.85 -8.23
C MET A 109 16.92 20.80 -8.51
N SER A 110 16.71 21.80 -7.65
CA SER A 110 15.62 22.77 -7.75
C SER A 110 16.15 24.16 -8.07
N GLU A 111 15.39 24.90 -8.87
CA GLU A 111 15.59 26.33 -9.11
C GLU A 111 14.37 27.10 -8.60
N HIS A 112 14.53 27.78 -7.46
CA HIS A 112 13.47 28.57 -6.82
C HIS A 112 12.92 29.64 -7.79
N GLY A 113 11.61 29.88 -7.73
CA GLY A 113 10.93 30.80 -8.64
C GLY A 113 10.75 30.27 -10.06
N LYS A 114 11.26 29.06 -10.35
CA LYS A 114 11.09 28.37 -11.63
C LYS A 114 10.56 26.96 -11.39
N MET A 115 11.41 25.94 -11.47
CA MET A 115 11.05 24.53 -11.37
C MET A 115 11.72 23.92 -10.15
N CYS A 116 10.94 23.27 -9.30
CA CYS A 116 11.43 22.55 -8.13
C CYS A 116 11.14 21.06 -8.25
N LEU A 117 12.12 20.26 -7.83
CA LEU A 117 11.99 18.82 -7.67
C LEU A 117 11.64 18.49 -6.22
N TYR A 118 10.52 17.80 -6.03
CA TYR A 118 10.06 17.29 -4.75
C TYR A 118 10.15 15.75 -4.74
N HIS A 119 10.43 15.17 -3.59
CA HIS A 119 10.52 13.72 -3.39
C HIS A 119 9.85 13.33 -2.07
N LEU A 120 8.97 12.33 -2.12
CA LEU A 120 8.23 11.82 -0.98
C LEU A 120 8.25 10.30 -0.99
N ASP A 121 8.58 9.69 0.15
CA ASP A 121 8.44 8.25 0.33
C ASP A 121 6.96 7.89 0.55
N LEU A 122 6.58 6.68 0.12
CA LEU A 122 5.24 6.13 0.30
C LEU A 122 5.29 4.83 1.14
N PRO A 123 4.53 4.74 2.24
CA PRO A 123 3.80 5.83 2.88
C PRO A 123 4.74 6.82 3.58
N PRO A 124 4.37 8.12 3.71
CA PRO A 124 5.21 9.13 4.34
C PRO A 124 5.26 8.97 5.87
N GLU A 125 4.23 8.35 6.45
CA GLU A 125 4.12 8.07 7.87
C GLU A 125 3.76 6.60 8.11
N LYS A 126 4.22 6.05 9.25
CA LYS A 126 3.93 4.66 9.60
C LYS A 126 2.44 4.51 9.92
N GLY A 127 1.81 3.52 9.30
CA GLY A 127 0.40 3.19 9.53
C GLY A 127 -0.58 3.98 8.67
N MET A 128 -0.08 4.83 7.76
CA MET A 128 -0.90 5.42 6.70
C MET A 128 -1.09 4.41 5.57
N GLU A 129 -2.34 4.18 5.17
CA GLU A 129 -2.68 3.38 4.00
C GLU A 129 -2.86 4.29 2.79
N ILE A 130 -2.30 3.86 1.65
CA ILE A 130 -2.34 4.62 0.40
C ILE A 130 -2.59 3.64 -0.72
N THR A 131 -3.68 3.83 -1.45
CA THR A 131 -3.99 3.14 -2.70
C THR A 131 -4.01 4.12 -3.87
N ASP A 132 -4.35 5.37 -3.58
CA ASP A 132 -4.60 6.43 -4.54
C ASP A 132 -3.54 7.53 -4.44
N ILE A 133 -3.09 8.00 -5.61
CA ILE A 133 -2.19 9.15 -5.74
C ILE A 133 -2.77 10.10 -6.78
N ALA A 134 -2.97 11.35 -6.40
CA ALA A 134 -3.48 12.40 -7.26
C ALA A 134 -2.72 13.71 -7.07
N LEU A 135 -2.77 14.57 -8.08
CA LEU A 135 -2.33 15.96 -7.98
C LEU A 135 -3.56 16.86 -7.86
N ILE A 136 -3.57 17.79 -6.91
CA ILE A 136 -4.69 18.69 -6.67
C ILE A 136 -4.27 20.15 -6.75
N ASN A 137 -5.13 20.96 -7.38
CA ASN A 137 -5.12 22.40 -7.17
C ASN A 137 -6.10 22.76 -6.04
N ASN A 138 -5.61 22.86 -4.81
CA ASN A 138 -6.38 23.22 -3.62
C ASN A 138 -6.55 24.75 -3.43
N SER A 139 -6.25 25.55 -4.46
CA SER A 139 -6.40 27.00 -4.42
C SER A 139 -7.73 27.46 -5.02
N ASP A 140 -8.05 28.74 -4.84
CA ASP A 140 -9.21 29.41 -5.43
C ASP A 140 -8.97 29.90 -6.88
N LYS A 141 -7.78 29.65 -7.44
CA LYS A 141 -7.36 30.13 -8.75
C LYS A 141 -7.07 28.98 -9.69
N TRP A 142 -7.07 29.27 -10.99
CA TRP A 142 -6.55 28.33 -11.97
C TRP A 142 -5.04 28.22 -11.86
N VAL A 143 -4.55 26.98 -11.96
CA VAL A 143 -3.12 26.70 -12.08
C VAL A 143 -2.84 26.19 -13.49
N ARG A 144 -1.73 26.65 -14.07
CA ARG A 144 -1.17 26.12 -15.31
C ARG A 144 0.26 25.71 -14.99
N LEU A 145 0.55 24.43 -15.17
CA LEU A 145 1.90 23.91 -14.98
C LEU A 145 2.79 24.30 -16.17
N GLY A 146 4.09 24.36 -15.91
CA GLY A 146 5.14 24.68 -16.85
C GLY A 146 5.36 23.55 -17.88
N PRO A 147 6.17 23.82 -18.92
CA PRO A 147 6.47 22.85 -19.97
C PRO A 147 7.27 21.63 -19.51
N GLU A 148 8.03 21.77 -18.42
CA GLU A 148 8.91 20.72 -17.88
C GLU A 148 8.25 19.97 -16.73
N ALA A 149 6.96 20.22 -16.49
CA ALA A 149 6.23 19.60 -15.40
C ALA A 149 6.07 18.10 -15.63
N SER A 150 6.46 17.31 -14.64
CA SER A 150 6.37 15.85 -14.70
C SER A 150 6.28 15.25 -13.31
N MET A 151 5.73 14.04 -13.23
CA MET A 151 5.69 13.27 -12.01
C MET A 151 6.12 11.84 -12.29
N THR A 152 6.95 11.27 -11.43
CA THR A 152 7.30 9.86 -11.46
C THR A 152 6.82 9.20 -10.19
N ILE A 153 6.11 8.10 -10.33
CA ILE A 153 5.62 7.24 -9.25
C ILE A 153 6.39 5.94 -9.37
N HIS A 154 6.95 5.49 -8.25
CA HIS A 154 7.66 4.23 -8.17
C HIS A 154 7.12 3.45 -6.98
N VAL A 155 6.46 2.33 -7.26
CA VAL A 155 5.95 1.40 -6.25
C VAL A 155 6.86 0.19 -6.24
N HIS A 156 7.38 -0.12 -5.06
CA HIS A 156 8.29 -1.25 -4.84
C HIS A 156 7.54 -2.47 -4.29
N SER A 157 6.57 -2.25 -3.40
CA SER A 157 5.79 -3.34 -2.82
C SER A 157 4.37 -2.91 -2.46
N LEU A 158 3.46 -3.88 -2.57
CA LEU A 158 2.06 -3.75 -2.18
C LEU A 158 1.77 -4.66 -0.96
N GLY A 159 0.81 -4.23 -0.15
CA GLY A 159 0.33 -4.96 1.03
C GLY A 159 -0.68 -6.05 0.68
N GLU A 160 -1.58 -6.36 1.61
CA GLU A 160 -2.76 -7.18 1.35
C GLU A 160 -3.96 -6.31 0.99
N PRO A 161 -4.97 -6.82 0.28
CA PRO A 161 -6.20 -6.07 0.01
C PRO A 161 -6.80 -5.49 1.30
N ILE A 162 -7.15 -4.22 1.28
CA ILE A 162 -8.01 -3.61 2.29
C ILE A 162 -9.43 -4.15 2.03
N GLU A 163 -10.03 -4.81 3.02
CA GLU A 163 -11.42 -5.26 2.90
C GLU A 163 -12.34 -4.04 2.82
N GLU A 164 -13.06 -3.88 1.72
CA GLU A 164 -14.16 -2.93 1.64
C GLU A 164 -15.19 -3.32 2.71
N HIS A 165 -15.41 -2.47 3.71
CA HIS A 165 -16.51 -2.65 4.63
C HIS A 165 -17.82 -2.50 3.85
N GLU A 166 -18.38 -3.62 3.37
CA GLU A 166 -19.77 -3.66 2.93
C GLU A 166 -20.66 -3.21 4.10
N GLU A 167 -21.24 -2.02 4.01
CA GLU A 167 -22.44 -1.70 4.77
C GLU A 167 -23.51 -2.71 4.36
N HIS A 168 -23.63 -3.81 5.10
CA HIS A 168 -24.79 -4.67 5.06
C HIS A 168 -26.00 -3.85 5.50
N GLY A 169 -26.62 -3.16 4.53
CA GLY A 169 -27.96 -2.63 4.64
C GLY A 169 -28.91 -3.77 4.96
N SER A 170 -29.21 -3.92 6.25
CA SER A 170 -30.27 -4.78 6.76
C SER A 170 -31.60 -4.34 6.14
N MET A 171 -31.98 -4.96 5.02
CA MET A 171 -33.33 -4.88 4.51
C MET A 171 -34.23 -5.69 5.45
N ASN A 172 -34.71 -5.01 6.48
CA ASN A 172 -35.79 -5.46 7.33
C ASN A 172 -37.09 -5.49 6.49
N MET A 173 -37.35 -6.62 5.81
CA MET A 173 -38.65 -6.88 5.19
C MET A 173 -39.65 -7.30 6.28
N GLY A 174 -40.16 -6.30 6.99
CA GLY A 174 -41.37 -6.43 7.79
C GLY A 174 -42.60 -6.14 6.94
N GLY A 175 -43.53 -7.10 6.89
CA GLY A 175 -44.96 -6.85 6.66
C GLY A 175 -45.51 -7.27 5.31
N MET A 176 -46.13 -8.46 5.28
CA MET A 176 -47.59 -8.66 5.07
C MET A 176 -47.96 -10.12 5.33
#